data_AF-A0A8J6PKJ6-F1
#
_entry.id   AF-A0A8J6PKJ6-F1
#
_cell.length_a   1.000
_cell.length_b   1.000
_cell.length_c   1.000
_cell.angle_alpha   90.00
_cell.angle_beta   90.00
_cell.angle_gamma   90.00
#
_symmetry.space_group_name_H-M   'P 1'
#
loop_
_entity.id
_entity.type
_entity.pdbx_description
1 polymer ?
#
loop_
_entity_poly.entity_id
_entity_poly.type
_entity_poly.pdbx_seq_one_letter_code
_entity_poly.pdbx_strand_id
1 'polypeptide(L)'
;MKIPIGADGTVGQIHTVTRFLVPGRGCMWCNGLIDPATLAMDLYGEHEPTRYVEEVVAPSVIALNSLAAAEAVNHFMLAVTRLHTDGDDLADVVHRPRSRDRDLLIPRQDPRCSTCADRTLGRWHGIVGAV
;
A
#
# COMPACT_ATOMS: atom_id res chain seq x y z
N MET A 1 -0.92 -6.95 3.34
CA MET A 1 -1.03 -8.40 3.03
C MET A 1 -2.28 -8.64 2.20
N LYS A 2 -2.23 -9.48 1.17
CA LYS A 2 -3.42 -9.96 0.47
C LYS A 2 -3.26 -11.43 0.10
N ILE A 3 -4.29 -12.22 0.36
CA ILE A 3 -4.38 -13.63 -0.03
C ILE A 3 -5.70 -13.75 -0.80
N PRO A 4 -5.68 -13.71 -2.14
CA PRO A 4 -6.90 -13.87 -2.92
C PRO A 4 -7.36 -15.33 -2.83
N ILE A 5 -8.65 -15.53 -2.60
CA ILE A 5 -9.31 -16.83 -2.60
C ILE A 5 -10.27 -16.87 -3.78
N GLY A 6 -10.13 -17.88 -4.64
CA GLY A 6 -11.06 -18.13 -5.75
C GLY A 6 -12.42 -18.62 -5.25
N ALA A 7 -13.45 -18.55 -6.10
CA ALA A 7 -14.79 -19.04 -5.77
C ALA A 7 -14.82 -20.56 -5.47
N ASP A 8 -13.83 -21.29 -5.96
CA ASP A 8 -13.58 -22.71 -5.73
C ASP A 8 -12.75 -22.99 -4.46
N GLY A 9 -12.39 -21.96 -3.70
CA GLY A 9 -11.52 -22.06 -2.53
C GLY A 9 -10.03 -22.08 -2.87
N THR A 10 -9.64 -21.92 -4.14
CA THR A 10 -8.22 -21.94 -4.53
C THR A 10 -7.49 -20.72 -3.95
N VAL A 11 -6.40 -20.98 -3.22
CA VAL A 11 -5.55 -19.93 -2.64
C VAL A 11 -4.58 -19.39 -3.70
N GLY A 12 -4.84 -18.17 -4.18
CA GLY A 12 -3.97 -17.49 -5.14
C GLY A 12 -2.66 -16.97 -4.51
N GLN A 13 -2.12 -15.89 -5.08
CA GLN A 13 -0.81 -15.35 -4.70
C GLN A 13 -0.81 -14.81 -3.26
N ILE A 14 -0.10 -15.48 -2.36
CA ILE A 14 0.20 -14.96 -1.01
C ILE A 14 1.29 -13.91 -1.13
N HIS A 15 0.97 -12.66 -0.76
CA HIS A 15 1.96 -11.59 -0.77
C HIS A 15 1.72 -10.54 0.32
N THR A 16 2.80 -9.86 0.68
CA THR A 16 2.74 -8.65 1.48
C THR A 16 3.49 -7.52 0.77
N VAL A 17 3.02 -6.30 0.95
CA VAL A 17 3.51 -5.13 0.22
C VAL A 17 3.83 -4.03 1.21
N THR A 18 5.04 -3.50 1.13
CA THR A 18 5.48 -2.29 1.82
C THR A 18 5.57 -1.17 0.80
N ARG A 19 4.91 -0.05 1.05
CA ARG A 19 4.84 1.07 0.10
C ARG A 19 5.36 2.35 0.69
N PHE A 20 6.14 3.09 -0.09
CA PHE A 20 6.67 4.39 0.33
C PHE A 20 5.82 5.53 -0.24
N LEU A 21 5.10 6.21 0.64
CA LEU A 21 4.37 7.42 0.29
C LEU A 21 5.23 8.63 0.59
N VAL A 22 6.09 8.98 -0.36
CA VAL A 22 6.95 10.16 -0.27
C VAL A 22 6.60 11.18 -1.36
N PRO A 23 6.76 12.49 -1.09
CA PRO A 23 6.50 13.53 -2.08
C PRO A 23 7.25 13.28 -3.39
N GLY A 24 6.59 13.51 -4.52
CA GLY A 24 7.21 13.37 -5.84
C GLY A 24 7.52 11.95 -6.29
N ARG A 25 7.02 10.89 -5.62
CA ARG A 25 7.26 9.47 -6.01
C ARG A 25 6.00 8.66 -6.27
N GLY A 26 4.83 9.31 -6.38
CA GLY A 26 3.54 8.67 -6.65
C GLY A 26 2.67 8.54 -5.40
N CYS A 27 1.40 8.94 -5.52
CA CYS A 27 0.41 8.77 -4.45
C CYS A 27 -0.43 7.51 -4.64
N MET A 28 -1.28 7.19 -3.65
CA MET A 28 -2.20 6.05 -3.73
C MET A 28 -3.15 6.13 -4.94
N TRP A 29 -3.55 7.34 -5.37
CA TRP A 29 -4.39 7.54 -6.55
C TRP A 29 -3.66 7.23 -7.86
N CYS A 30 -2.47 7.76 -8.08
CA CYS A 30 -1.67 7.47 -9.28
C CYS A 30 -1.31 5.99 -9.40
N ASN A 31 -1.24 5.28 -8.27
CA ASN A 31 -1.00 3.85 -8.20
C ASN A 31 -2.27 3.00 -8.26
N GLY A 32 -3.47 3.61 -8.37
CA GLY A 32 -4.74 2.88 -8.44
C GLY A 32 -5.05 2.04 -7.20
N LEU A 33 -4.50 2.43 -6.04
CA LEU A 33 -4.67 1.71 -4.78
C LEU A 33 -5.95 2.10 -4.03
N ILE A 34 -6.57 3.21 -4.43
CA ILE A 34 -7.87 3.66 -3.96
C ILE A 34 -8.84 3.51 -5.12
N ASP A 35 -9.89 2.72 -4.92
CA ASP A 35 -11.05 2.72 -5.81
C ASP A 35 -12.04 3.79 -5.30
N PRO A 36 -12.25 4.90 -6.03
CA PRO A 36 -13.16 5.96 -5.60
C PRO A 36 -14.61 5.49 -5.49
N ALA A 37 -15.03 4.49 -6.27
CA ALA A 37 -16.39 3.95 -6.19
C ALA A 37 -16.57 3.16 -4.89
N THR A 38 -15.62 2.27 -4.56
CA THR A 38 -15.63 1.56 -3.27
C THR A 38 -15.53 2.52 -2.10
N LEU A 39 -14.64 3.52 -2.16
CA LEU A 39 -14.50 4.52 -1.10
C LEU A 39 -15.79 5.32 -0.87
N ALA A 40 -16.50 5.69 -1.93
CA ALA A 40 -17.79 6.36 -1.80
C ALA A 40 -18.83 5.44 -1.14
N MET A 41 -18.89 4.16 -1.53
CA MET A 41 -19.75 3.18 -0.87
C MET A 41 -19.38 3.01 0.61
N ASP A 42 -18.09 3.00 0.95
CA ASP A 42 -17.55 2.92 2.32
C ASP A 42 -17.98 4.10 3.20
N LEU A 43 -18.09 5.30 2.62
CA LEU A 43 -18.46 6.52 3.34
C LEU A 43 -19.96 6.62 3.67
N TYR A 44 -20.82 5.98 2.88
CA TYR A 44 -22.29 6.09 3.02
C TYR A 44 -22.96 4.82 3.57
N GLY A 45 -22.23 3.72 3.73
CA GLY A 45 -22.77 2.43 4.20
C GLY A 45 -22.29 2.03 5.60
N GLU A 46 -23.09 1.24 6.30
CA GLU A 46 -22.58 0.41 7.40
C GLU A 46 -21.95 -0.85 6.79
N HIS A 47 -20.64 -0.97 6.90
CA HIS A 47 -19.91 -2.11 6.34
C HIS A 47 -19.64 -3.15 7.41
N GLU A 48 -19.98 -4.40 7.11
CA GLU A 48 -19.46 -5.50 7.90
C GLU A 48 -17.93 -5.51 7.82
N PRO A 49 -17.23 -5.76 8.94
CA PRO A 49 -15.78 -5.83 8.92
C PRO A 49 -15.36 -6.92 7.93
N THR A 50 -14.43 -6.59 7.02
CA THR A 50 -13.87 -7.54 6.06
C THR A 50 -13.23 -8.71 6.81
N ARG A 51 -13.96 -9.82 6.95
CA ARG A 51 -13.48 -11.09 7.50
C ARG A 51 -12.68 -11.79 6.41
N TYR A 52 -11.42 -12.13 6.70
CA TYR A 52 -10.53 -12.75 5.70
C TYR A 52 -10.96 -14.19 5.33
N VAL A 53 -11.60 -14.92 6.25
CA VAL A 53 -12.38 -16.17 6.11
C VAL A 53 -13.20 -16.32 7.41
N GLU A 54 -14.44 -16.82 7.40
CA GLU A 54 -15.30 -16.89 8.60
C GLU A 54 -14.81 -17.87 9.69
N GLU A 55 -14.01 -18.88 9.35
CA GLU A 55 -13.76 -20.04 10.24
C GLU A 55 -12.30 -20.24 10.68
N VAL A 56 -11.38 -19.37 10.26
CA VAL A 56 -9.94 -19.53 10.57
C VAL A 56 -9.42 -18.23 11.17
N VAL A 57 -9.07 -18.25 12.47
CA VAL A 57 -8.08 -17.29 13.01
C VAL A 57 -6.91 -17.40 12.05
N ALA A 58 -6.57 -16.35 11.32
CA ALA A 58 -5.56 -16.46 10.27
C ALA A 58 -4.16 -16.23 10.89
N PRO A 59 -3.44 -17.25 11.42
CA PRO A 59 -2.12 -17.06 12.01
C PRO A 59 -1.12 -16.52 11.00
N SER A 60 -1.38 -16.72 9.70
CA SER A 60 -0.62 -16.11 8.61
C SER A 60 -0.70 -14.58 8.63
N VAL A 61 -1.76 -13.96 9.17
CA VAL A 61 -1.87 -12.50 9.29
C VAL A 61 -0.79 -11.94 10.21
N ILE A 62 -0.55 -12.58 11.37
CA ILE A 62 0.50 -12.14 12.28
C ILE A 62 1.86 -12.24 11.57
N ALA A 63 2.18 -13.40 10.99
CA ALA A 63 3.47 -13.60 10.32
C ALA A 63 3.68 -12.66 9.12
N LEU A 64 2.67 -12.48 8.26
CA LEU A 64 2.75 -11.62 7.07
C LEU A 64 2.76 -10.13 7.42
N ASN A 65 2.06 -9.74 8.49
CA ASN A 65 2.14 -8.38 9.02
C ASN A 65 3.49 -8.12 9.67
N SER A 66 4.07 -9.09 10.40
CA SER A 66 5.42 -8.98 10.93
C SER A 66 6.44 -8.75 9.82
N LEU A 67 6.32 -9.46 8.69
CA LEU A 67 7.18 -9.25 7.53
C LEU A 67 7.07 -7.82 6.97
N ALA A 68 5.85 -7.33 6.75
CA ALA A 68 5.65 -5.95 6.26
C ALA A 68 6.10 -4.88 7.27
N ALA A 69 5.80 -5.07 8.55
CA ALA A 69 6.15 -4.12 9.60
C ALA A 69 7.66 -4.03 9.78
N ALA A 70 8.36 -5.17 9.82
CA ALA A 70 9.81 -5.21 9.90
C ALA A 70 10.46 -4.51 8.69
N GLU A 71 9.97 -4.80 7.48
CA GLU A 71 10.42 -4.12 6.26
C GLU A 71 10.24 -2.60 6.36
N ALA A 72 9.03 -2.15 6.67
CA ALA A 72 8.68 -0.73 6.70
C ALA A 72 9.47 0.04 7.77
N VAL A 73 9.61 -0.54 8.97
CA VAL A 73 10.37 0.08 10.06
C VAL A 73 11.85 0.17 9.72
N ASN A 74 12.45 -0.87 9.12
CA ASN A 74 13.85 -0.82 8.72
C ASN A 74 14.10 0.27 7.67
N HIS A 75 13.28 0.33 6.63
CA HIS A 75 13.40 1.38 5.62
C HIS A 75 13.14 2.78 6.20
N PHE A 76 12.17 2.93 7.12
CA PHE A 76 11.97 4.20 7.82
C PHE A 76 13.23 4.60 8.59
N MET A 77 13.82 3.69 9.36
CA MET A 77 15.04 3.95 10.13
C MET A 77 16.22 4.30 9.22
N LEU A 78 16.38 3.61 8.09
CA LEU A 78 17.41 3.92 7.08
C LEU A 78 17.17 5.30 6.44
N ALA A 79 15.91 5.66 6.15
CA ALA A 79 15.56 6.96 5.59
C ALA A 79 15.89 8.11 6.56
N VAL A 80 15.48 8.01 7.84
CA VAL A 80 15.70 9.08 8.82
C VAL A 80 17.17 9.23 9.23
N THR A 81 17.96 8.15 9.12
CA THR A 81 19.41 8.17 9.36
C THR A 81 20.24 8.48 8.12
N ARG A 82 19.60 8.75 6.97
CA ARG A 82 20.26 9.01 5.67
C ARG A 82 21.15 7.86 5.18
N LEU A 83 20.74 6.63 5.47
CA LEU A 83 21.39 5.41 5.01
C LEU A 83 20.75 4.82 3.75
N HIS A 84 19.67 5.44 3.24
CA HIS A 84 19.21 5.22 1.88
C HIS A 84 19.98 6.13 0.92
N THR A 85 20.86 5.52 0.13
CA THR A 85 21.80 6.18 -0.79
C THR A 85 21.42 6.04 -2.25
N ASP A 86 20.57 5.08 -2.59
CA ASP A 86 20.22 4.73 -3.96
C ASP A 86 18.82 5.27 -4.33
N GLY A 87 18.60 5.58 -5.60
CA GLY A 87 17.30 6.08 -6.09
C GLY A 87 16.14 5.10 -5.87
N ASP A 88 16.46 3.80 -5.88
CA ASP A 88 15.51 2.68 -5.76
C ASP A 88 15.25 2.28 -4.30
N ASP A 89 15.91 2.89 -3.34
CA ASP A 89 15.70 2.64 -1.91
C ASP A 89 14.28 2.97 -1.41
N LEU A 90 13.58 3.79 -2.20
CA LEU A 90 12.19 4.19 -1.98
C LEU A 90 11.22 3.46 -2.93
N ALA A 91 11.66 2.39 -3.59
CA ALA A 91 10.77 1.51 -4.35
C ALA A 91 9.87 0.73 -3.40
N ASP A 92 8.64 0.48 -3.82
CA ASP A 92 7.75 -0.40 -3.08
C ASP A 92 8.31 -1.82 -3.10
N VAL A 93 8.11 -2.56 -2.01
CA VAL A 93 8.62 -3.93 -1.87
C VAL A 93 7.45 -4.91 -1.83
N VAL A 94 7.47 -5.90 -2.70
CA VAL A 94 6.52 -7.02 -2.71
C VAL A 94 7.23 -8.29 -2.29
N HIS A 95 6.83 -8.83 -1.15
CA HIS A 95 7.28 -10.15 -0.68
C HIS A 95 6.29 -11.22 -1.11
N ARG A 96 6.78 -12.32 -1.69
CA ARG A 96 6.01 -13.50 -2.10
C ARG A 96 6.50 -14.75 -1.35
N PRO A 97 6.05 -14.98 -0.11
CA PRO A 97 6.63 -16.02 0.75
C PRO A 97 6.51 -17.45 0.21
N ARG A 98 5.50 -17.73 -0.63
CA ARG A 98 5.31 -19.06 -1.23
C ARG A 98 6.44 -19.42 -2.20
N SER A 99 6.86 -18.49 -3.05
CA SER A 99 7.97 -18.67 -3.98
C SER A 99 9.32 -18.21 -3.40
N ARG A 100 9.29 -17.49 -2.28
CA ARG A 100 10.45 -16.86 -1.62
C ARG A 100 11.05 -15.71 -2.42
N ASP A 101 10.26 -15.08 -3.28
CA ASP A 101 10.70 -13.92 -4.07
C ASP A 101 10.46 -12.60 -3.33
N ARG A 102 11.29 -11.61 -3.65
CA ARG A 102 11.13 -10.20 -3.28
C ARG A 102 11.33 -9.35 -4.52
N ASP A 103 10.31 -8.59 -4.88
CA ASP A 103 10.34 -7.70 -6.03
C ASP A 103 10.31 -6.24 -5.59
N LEU A 104 11.00 -5.38 -6.34
CA LEU A 104 10.85 -3.94 -6.28
C LEU A 104 9.81 -3.47 -7.28
N LEU A 105 8.92 -2.59 -6.86
CA LEU A 105 7.91 -1.97 -7.68
C LEU A 105 8.14 -0.46 -7.68
N ILE A 106 8.43 0.10 -8.86
CA ILE A 106 8.55 1.55 -9.03
C ILE A 106 7.14 2.14 -9.05
N PRO A 107 6.77 3.02 -8.09
CA PRO A 107 5.43 3.55 -8.04
C PRO A 107 5.15 4.49 -9.22
N ARG A 108 3.91 4.48 -9.68
CA ARG A 108 3.43 5.34 -10.76
C ARG A 108 3.23 6.76 -10.23
N GLN A 109 3.67 7.73 -11.03
CA GLN A 109 3.43 9.15 -10.79
C GLN A 109 2.86 9.79 -12.06
N ASP A 110 1.70 10.45 -11.95
CA ASP A 110 1.21 11.32 -13.02
C ASP A 110 1.83 12.73 -12.83
N PRO A 111 2.55 13.27 -13.83
CA PRO A 111 3.11 14.62 -13.78
C PRO A 111 2.08 15.74 -13.60
N ARG A 112 0.79 15.46 -13.80
CA ARG A 112 -0.32 16.39 -13.62
C ARG A 112 -1.15 16.12 -12.36
N CYS A 113 -0.71 15.20 -11.50
CA CYS A 113 -1.42 14.88 -10.25
C CYS A 113 -1.36 16.06 -9.26
N SER A 114 -2.53 16.57 -8.87
CA SER A 114 -2.64 17.62 -7.84
C SER A 114 -2.11 17.21 -6.46
N THR A 115 -1.96 15.91 -6.20
CA THR A 115 -1.48 15.37 -4.91
C THR A 115 0.02 15.13 -4.88
N CYS A 116 0.62 14.58 -5.95
CA CYS A 116 2.01 14.12 -5.93
C CYS A 116 2.88 14.60 -7.09
N ALA A 117 2.39 15.48 -7.98
CA ALA A 117 3.23 16.07 -9.02
C ALA A 117 4.20 17.11 -8.48
N ASP A 118 3.79 17.84 -7.43
CA ASP A 118 4.65 18.83 -6.77
C ASP A 118 5.60 18.16 -5.76
N ARG A 119 6.87 18.58 -5.78
CA ARG A 119 7.92 18.11 -4.85
C ARG A 119 7.90 18.87 -3.53
N THR A 120 7.13 19.96 -3.45
CA THR A 120 6.89 20.67 -2.21
C THR A 120 5.85 19.92 -1.36
N LEU A 121 6.15 19.75 -0.08
CA LEU A 121 5.28 19.09 0.89
C LEU A 121 3.87 19.71 0.86
N GLY A 122 2.88 18.89 0.49
CA GLY A 122 1.48 19.09 0.84
C GLY A 122 0.79 20.35 0.30
N ARG A 123 0.37 20.34 -0.98
CA ARG A 123 -0.85 21.06 -1.36
C ARG A 123 -2.06 20.14 -1.16
N TRP A 124 -2.53 20.04 0.08
CA TRP A 124 -3.93 19.68 0.31
C TRP A 124 -4.76 20.89 -0.19
N HIS A 125 -5.24 20.85 -1.43
CA HIS A 125 -6.41 21.66 -1.78
C HIS A 125 -7.61 21.00 -1.09
N GLY A 126 -7.80 21.35 0.19
CA GLY A 126 -9.11 21.19 0.80
C GLY A 126 -10.14 21.84 -0.12
N ILE A 127 -11.29 21.20 -0.26
CA ILE A 127 -12.44 21.73 -0.99
C ILE A 127 -12.72 23.13 -0.46
N VAL A 128 -12.30 24.16 -1.19
CA VAL A 128 -12.71 25.54 -0.95
C VAL A 128 -14.02 25.71 -1.71
N GLY A 129 -15.14 25.63 -0.99
CA GLY A 129 -16.42 26.20 -1.43
C GLY A 129 -17.57 25.21 -1.59
N ALA A 130 -18.42 25.13 -0.55
CA ALA A 130 -19.88 25.17 -0.69
C ALA A 130 -20.53 25.31 0.71
N VAL A 131 -20.57 26.54 1.23
CA VAL A 131 -21.67 27.04 2.06
C VAL A 131 -22.05 28.41 1.52
#